data_AF-A0AAU4VNY6-F1
#
_entry.id   AF-A0AAU4VNY6-F1
#
_cell.length_a   1.000
_cell.length_b   1.000
_cell.length_c   1.000
_cell.angle_alpha   90.00
_cell.angle_beta   90.00
_cell.angle_gamma   90.00
#
_symmetry.space_group_name_H-M   'P 1'
#
loop_
_entity.id
_entity.type
_entity.pdbx_description
1 polymer ?
#
loop_
_entity_poly.entity_id
_entity_poly.type
_entity_poly.pdbx_seq_one_letter_code
_entity_poly.pdbx_strand_id
1 'polypeptide(L)'
;MRARELSLGCFPDGDLEVPLPLLDEELSSMDISFGDAVDQAPTARTWLDAFALCVVSGAVRERDRVIGLLLRSDFAPALHDGVPYSPLDSHSDPAELAEMDALCLYLTPAAGHLPRDWPDVTLCEPDAAERAEAARRLDGLGVLTPDQRLLRVLLDDDQPAFERALAGNLTDHREGARPDAAPRTLLPTGTIAVAALAVQVHGWQLGVTSAYLPQSLLNA
;
A
#
# COMPACT_ATOMS: atom_id res chain seq x y z
N MET A 1 -10.37 -6.31 4.78
CA MET A 1 -10.71 -5.53 5.99
C MET A 1 -10.12 -4.13 5.89
N ARG A 2 -8.80 -3.96 5.74
CA ARG A 2 -8.18 -2.63 5.67
C ARG A 2 -8.48 -1.77 4.43
N ALA A 3 -8.66 -2.37 3.26
CA ALA A 3 -9.14 -1.60 2.10
C ALA A 3 -10.56 -1.03 2.31
N ARG A 4 -11.39 -1.72 3.11
CA ARG A 4 -12.70 -1.23 3.54
C ARG A 4 -12.58 -0.13 4.59
N GLU A 5 -11.61 -0.24 5.51
CA GLU A 5 -11.29 0.83 6.47
C GLU A 5 -10.77 2.09 5.74
N LEU A 6 -9.94 1.96 4.70
CA LEU A 6 -9.50 3.09 3.86
C LEU A 6 -10.67 3.73 3.11
N SER A 7 -11.51 2.91 2.47
CA SER A 7 -12.68 3.40 1.76
C SER A 7 -13.63 4.17 2.69
N LEU A 8 -14.02 3.56 3.81
CA LEU A 8 -14.92 4.19 4.78
C LEU A 8 -14.26 5.36 5.53
N GLY A 9 -12.96 5.32 5.76
CA GLY A 9 -12.25 6.35 6.50
C GLY A 9 -11.91 7.59 5.67
N CYS A 10 -11.52 7.41 4.39
CA CYS A 10 -11.20 8.50 3.48
C CYS A 10 -12.46 9.08 2.81
N PHE A 11 -13.50 8.26 2.58
CA PHE A 11 -14.74 8.64 1.91
C PHE A 11 -15.95 8.09 2.70
N PRO A 12 -16.23 8.66 3.87
CA PRO A 12 -17.28 8.14 4.77
C PRO A 12 -18.68 8.19 4.17
N ASP A 13 -18.94 9.23 3.36
CA ASP A 13 -20.21 9.47 2.67
C ASP A 13 -20.25 8.88 1.25
N GLY A 14 -19.23 8.08 0.89
CA GLY A 14 -19.12 7.44 -0.41
C GLY A 14 -19.35 8.40 -1.59
N ASP A 15 -19.59 7.83 -2.76
CA ASP A 15 -20.15 8.52 -3.94
C ASP A 15 -21.45 7.82 -4.41
N LEU A 16 -21.98 6.92 -3.57
CA LEU A 16 -23.11 6.06 -3.88
C LEU A 16 -24.42 6.75 -3.52
N GLU A 17 -24.93 7.52 -4.48
CA GLU A 17 -26.34 7.92 -4.54
C GLU A 17 -27.10 6.90 -5.41
N VAL A 18 -27.91 6.04 -4.79
CA VAL A 18 -28.80 5.14 -5.52
C VAL A 18 -30.22 5.69 -5.43
N PRO A 19 -30.73 6.35 -6.48
CA PRO A 19 -32.13 6.73 -6.52
C PRO A 19 -33.00 5.48 -6.58
N LEU A 20 -33.98 5.36 -5.69
CA LEU A 20 -35.01 4.32 -5.70
C LEU A 20 -36.34 4.90 -6.21
N PRO A 21 -36.51 5.05 -7.54
CA PRO A 21 -37.63 5.78 -8.13
C PRO A 21 -39.01 5.13 -7.90
N LEU A 22 -39.05 3.91 -7.37
CA LEU A 22 -40.29 3.22 -6.99
C LEU A 22 -40.72 3.47 -5.54
N LEU A 23 -39.82 4.03 -4.73
CA LEU A 23 -40.04 4.32 -3.31
C LEU A 23 -39.96 5.82 -3.00
N ASP A 24 -39.59 6.66 -3.97
CA ASP A 24 -39.38 8.11 -3.80
C ASP A 24 -38.34 8.42 -2.69
N GLU A 25 -37.40 7.49 -2.52
CA GLU A 25 -36.32 7.52 -1.54
C GLU A 25 -34.97 7.46 -2.26
N GLU A 26 -33.96 8.10 -1.66
CA GLU A 26 -32.58 8.07 -2.12
C GLU A 26 -31.77 7.33 -1.06
N LEU A 27 -31.15 6.21 -1.44
CA LEU A 27 -30.18 5.55 -0.56
C LEU A 27 -28.86 6.28 -0.73
N SER A 28 -28.50 7.05 0.29
CA SER A 28 -27.18 7.66 0.43
C SER A 28 -26.36 6.84 1.41
N SER A 29 -25.03 6.78 1.24
CA SER A 29 -24.20 6.11 2.27
C SER A 29 -24.21 6.85 3.62
N MET A 30 -24.80 8.05 3.70
CA MET A 30 -25.13 8.74 4.95
C MET A 30 -26.13 7.97 5.84
N ASP A 31 -26.90 7.02 5.27
CA ASP A 31 -27.84 6.18 6.02
C ASP A 31 -27.17 4.96 6.71
N ILE A 32 -25.88 4.72 6.42
CA ILE A 32 -25.08 3.66 7.04
C ILE A 32 -24.29 4.30 8.19
N SER A 33 -24.56 3.94 9.44
CA SER A 33 -23.96 4.59 10.63
C SER A 33 -22.43 4.50 10.63
N PHE A 34 -21.78 5.56 10.16
CA PHE A 34 -20.33 5.76 10.10
C PHE A 34 -19.64 5.53 11.46
N GLY A 35 -20.29 5.97 12.56
CA GLY A 35 -19.70 5.96 13.90
C GLY A 35 -19.52 4.58 14.56
N ASP A 36 -20.13 3.52 14.05
CA ASP A 36 -20.01 2.17 14.65
C ASP A 36 -18.89 1.32 14.00
N ALA A 37 -18.32 1.75 12.87
CA ALA A 37 -17.42 0.92 12.06
C ALA A 37 -15.94 1.35 12.09
N VAL A 38 -15.63 2.62 12.39
CA VAL A 38 -14.26 3.16 12.34
C VAL A 38 -14.03 4.14 13.50
N ASP A 39 -13.24 3.72 14.49
CA ASP A 39 -12.91 4.54 15.67
C ASP A 39 -11.74 5.53 15.45
N GLN A 40 -11.00 5.41 14.33
CA GLN A 40 -9.78 6.18 14.05
C GLN A 40 -9.67 6.56 12.57
N ALA A 41 -9.24 7.79 12.28
CA ALA A 41 -8.97 8.23 10.92
C ALA A 41 -7.89 7.37 10.25
N PRO A 42 -8.00 7.03 8.95
CA PRO A 42 -6.94 6.33 8.25
C PRO A 42 -5.71 7.23 8.11
N THR A 43 -4.53 6.62 8.21
CA THR A 43 -3.23 7.30 8.07
C THR A 43 -2.42 6.67 6.93
N ALA A 44 -1.26 7.25 6.61
CA ALA A 44 -0.28 6.64 5.71
C ALA A 44 0.07 5.20 6.13
N ARG A 45 0.20 4.90 7.43
CA ARG A 45 0.35 3.52 7.92
C ARG A 45 -0.79 2.59 7.48
N THR A 46 -2.04 3.04 7.54
CA THR A 46 -3.19 2.25 7.08
C THR A 46 -3.11 1.96 5.59
N TRP A 47 -2.64 2.94 4.80
CA TRP A 47 -2.38 2.77 3.38
C TRP A 47 -1.25 1.74 3.12
N LEU A 48 -0.12 1.87 3.81
CA LEU A 48 1.04 0.97 3.68
C LEU A 48 0.65 -0.49 3.99
N ASP A 49 -0.11 -0.70 5.07
CA ASP A 49 -0.58 -2.03 5.47
C ASP A 49 -1.58 -2.60 4.44
N ALA A 50 -2.43 -1.76 3.86
CA ALA A 50 -3.35 -2.19 2.81
C ALA A 50 -2.62 -2.52 1.50
N PHE A 51 -1.68 -1.67 1.07
CA PHE A 51 -0.82 -1.90 -0.09
C PHE A 51 -0.08 -3.23 0.06
N ALA A 52 0.59 -3.44 1.19
CA ALA A 52 1.35 -4.66 1.45
C ALA A 52 0.46 -5.90 1.37
N LEU A 53 -0.73 -5.87 1.99
CA LEU A 53 -1.67 -6.99 1.93
C LEU A 53 -2.17 -7.25 0.50
N CYS A 54 -2.42 -6.20 -0.29
CA CYS A 54 -2.91 -6.34 -1.66
C CYS A 54 -1.84 -6.89 -2.61
N VAL A 55 -0.57 -6.51 -2.43
CA VAL A 55 0.56 -7.08 -3.18
C VAL A 55 0.76 -8.55 -2.79
N VAL A 56 0.84 -8.85 -1.49
CA VAL A 56 1.10 -10.21 -0.98
C VAL A 56 -0.02 -11.18 -1.35
N SER A 57 -1.27 -10.73 -1.40
CA SER A 57 -2.42 -11.57 -1.78
C SER A 57 -2.67 -11.66 -3.28
N GLY A 58 -1.96 -10.88 -4.11
CA GLY A 58 -2.25 -10.76 -5.55
C GLY A 58 -3.47 -9.89 -5.88
N ALA A 59 -4.23 -9.40 -4.88
CA ALA A 59 -5.44 -8.61 -5.08
C ALA A 59 -5.19 -7.31 -5.86
N VAL A 60 -3.98 -6.74 -5.79
CA VAL A 60 -3.60 -5.54 -6.57
C VAL A 60 -3.64 -5.80 -8.09
N ARG A 61 -3.53 -7.06 -8.53
CA ARG A 61 -3.55 -7.48 -9.94
C ARG A 61 -4.95 -7.79 -10.47
N GLU A 62 -5.93 -7.92 -9.57
CA GLU A 62 -7.32 -8.12 -9.95
C GLU A 62 -7.88 -6.83 -10.56
N ARG A 63 -7.80 -6.69 -11.88
CA ARG A 63 -8.23 -5.49 -12.62
C ARG A 63 -9.65 -5.04 -12.23
N ASP A 64 -10.57 -6.00 -12.11
CA ASP A 64 -11.98 -5.73 -11.81
C ASP A 64 -12.20 -5.10 -10.42
N ARG A 65 -11.22 -5.23 -9.51
CA ARG A 65 -11.28 -4.64 -8.18
C ARG A 65 -10.71 -3.23 -8.08
N VAL A 66 -10.00 -2.77 -9.11
CA VAL A 66 -9.38 -1.42 -9.20
C VAL A 66 -8.55 -0.98 -7.99
N ILE A 67 -8.08 -1.92 -7.15
CA ILE A 67 -7.41 -1.60 -5.88
C ILE A 67 -6.17 -0.73 -6.10
N GLY A 68 -5.35 -1.04 -7.09
CA GLY A 68 -4.15 -0.25 -7.40
C GLY A 68 -4.47 1.19 -7.81
N LEU A 69 -5.57 1.39 -8.54
CA LEU A 69 -6.04 2.72 -8.94
C LEU A 69 -6.54 3.51 -7.73
N LEU A 70 -7.40 2.90 -6.89
CA LEU A 70 -7.92 3.57 -5.70
C LEU A 70 -6.80 3.97 -4.74
N LEU A 71 -5.82 3.08 -4.53
CA LEU A 71 -4.64 3.37 -3.70
C LEU A 71 -3.86 4.58 -4.21
N ARG A 72 -3.61 4.68 -5.52
CA ARG A 72 -2.82 5.75 -6.13
C ARG A 72 -3.60 7.06 -6.31
N SER A 73 -4.82 6.98 -6.81
CA SER A 73 -5.57 8.13 -7.33
C SER A 73 -6.52 8.76 -6.32
N ASP A 74 -6.99 7.99 -5.34
CA ASP A 74 -8.02 8.46 -4.41
C ASP A 74 -7.46 8.52 -2.99
N PHE A 75 -6.95 7.40 -2.48
CA PHE A 75 -6.53 7.29 -1.08
C PHE A 75 -5.23 8.06 -0.78
N ALA A 76 -4.20 7.95 -1.62
CA ALA A 76 -2.94 8.65 -1.38
C ALA A 76 -3.11 10.20 -1.39
N PRO A 77 -3.81 10.82 -2.36
CA PRO A 77 -4.10 12.25 -2.31
C PRO A 77 -4.95 12.65 -1.09
N ALA A 78 -6.01 11.89 -0.78
CA ALA A 78 -6.86 12.19 0.38
C ALA A 78 -6.06 12.16 1.69
N LEU A 79 -5.08 11.27 1.84
CA LEU A 79 -4.22 11.20 3.03
C LEU A 79 -3.25 12.38 3.13
N HIS A 80 -2.74 12.90 1.99
CA HIS A 80 -1.94 14.13 1.97
C HIS A 80 -2.76 15.36 2.35
N ASP A 81 -4.03 15.40 1.93
CA ASP A 81 -4.96 16.49 2.25
C ASP A 81 -5.55 16.39 3.68
N GLY A 82 -5.11 15.41 4.47
CA GLY A 82 -5.57 15.23 5.85
C GLY A 82 -6.99 14.67 5.95
N VAL A 83 -7.35 13.77 5.02
CA VAL A 83 -8.67 13.12 4.87
C VAL A 83 -9.83 14.13 4.84
N PRO A 84 -9.91 14.98 3.80
CA PRO A 84 -10.77 16.17 3.80
C PRO A 84 -12.28 15.86 3.91
N TYR A 85 -12.68 14.62 3.64
CA TYR A 85 -14.07 14.17 3.74
C TYR A 85 -14.38 13.46 5.07
N SER A 86 -13.37 13.18 5.89
CA SER A 86 -13.55 12.51 7.18
C SER A 86 -13.85 13.54 8.27
N PRO A 87 -14.78 13.25 9.20
CA PRO A 87 -14.98 14.08 10.39
C PRO A 87 -13.89 13.83 11.45
N LEU A 88 -12.96 12.90 11.21
CA LEU A 88 -11.87 12.53 12.12
C LEU A 88 -10.55 13.17 11.66
N ASP A 89 -9.80 13.76 12.59
CA ASP A 89 -8.46 14.30 12.31
C ASP A 89 -7.47 13.15 11.99
N SER A 90 -6.88 13.16 10.79
CA SER A 90 -5.78 12.28 10.43
C SER A 90 -4.44 13.01 10.51
N HIS A 91 -3.49 12.37 11.20
CA HIS A 91 -2.10 12.81 11.24
C HIS A 91 -1.21 11.66 10.80
N SER A 92 -0.68 11.76 9.59
CA SER A 92 0.29 10.80 9.07
C SER A 92 1.72 11.23 9.42
N ASP A 93 2.57 10.26 9.80
CA ASP A 93 4.00 10.52 10.00
C ASP A 93 4.64 10.90 8.64
N PRO A 94 5.45 11.97 8.55
CA PRO A 94 6.13 12.35 7.31
C PRO A 94 6.98 11.23 6.69
N ALA A 95 7.56 10.35 7.50
CA ALA A 95 8.32 9.19 7.01
C ALA A 95 7.42 8.14 6.35
N GLU A 96 6.23 7.92 6.90
CA GLU A 96 5.23 7.01 6.31
C GLU A 96 4.65 7.58 5.02
N LEU A 97 4.46 8.90 4.94
CA LEU A 97 4.03 9.57 3.71
C LEU A 97 5.10 9.43 2.61
N ALA A 98 6.38 9.63 2.92
CA ALA A 98 7.46 9.45 1.96
C ALA A 98 7.59 8.00 1.47
N GLU A 99 7.35 7.01 2.35
CA GLU A 99 7.28 5.60 1.97
C GLU A 99 6.08 5.31 1.07
N MET A 100 4.90 5.83 1.41
CA MET A 100 3.69 5.74 0.60
C MET A 100 3.90 6.33 -0.80
N ASP A 101 4.50 7.52 -0.89
CA ASP A 101 4.78 8.20 -2.16
C ASP A 101 5.72 7.37 -3.03
N ALA A 102 6.77 6.80 -2.44
CA ALA A 102 7.69 5.92 -3.15
C ALA A 102 7.00 4.64 -3.67
N LEU A 103 6.10 4.05 -2.88
CA LEU A 103 5.33 2.87 -3.29
C LEU A 103 4.24 3.19 -4.33
N CYS A 104 3.67 4.39 -4.31
CA CYS A 104 2.70 4.84 -5.32
C CYS A 104 3.27 4.84 -6.73
N LEU A 105 4.59 5.06 -6.87
CA LEU A 105 5.27 5.00 -8.16
C LEU A 105 5.20 3.60 -8.81
N TYR A 106 5.06 2.55 -8.00
CA TYR A 106 4.92 1.17 -8.49
C TYR A 106 3.50 0.81 -8.92
N LEU A 107 2.50 1.67 -8.69
CA LEU A 107 1.11 1.46 -9.12
C LEU A 107 0.91 2.14 -10.47
N THR A 108 0.45 1.43 -11.50
CA THR A 108 0.31 2.02 -12.84
C THR A 108 -0.76 3.13 -12.87
N PRO A 109 -0.45 4.34 -13.38
CA PRO A 109 -1.44 5.41 -13.49
C PRO A 109 -2.51 5.07 -14.53
N ALA A 110 -3.74 5.53 -14.30
CA ALA A 110 -4.75 5.54 -15.35
C ALA A 110 -4.44 6.65 -16.37
N ALA A 111 -4.73 6.38 -17.65
CA ALA A 111 -4.63 7.39 -18.70
C ALA A 111 -5.80 8.39 -18.69
N GLY A 112 -6.85 8.09 -17.91
CA GLY A 112 -8.07 8.88 -17.77
C GLY A 112 -9.00 8.27 -16.71
N HIS A 113 -10.13 8.93 -16.46
CA HIS A 113 -11.06 8.53 -15.39
C HIS A 113 -12.05 7.43 -15.80
N LEU A 114 -12.09 7.06 -17.07
CA LEU A 114 -13.09 6.10 -17.57
C LEU A 114 -12.54 4.68 -17.56
N PRO A 115 -13.39 3.65 -17.38
CA PRO A 115 -12.94 2.25 -17.30
C PRO A 115 -12.07 1.76 -18.46
N ARG A 116 -12.27 2.31 -19.66
CA ARG A 116 -11.46 2.01 -20.85
C ARG A 116 -10.03 2.57 -20.80
N ASP A 117 -9.79 3.55 -19.94
CA ASP A 117 -8.52 4.25 -19.77
C ASP A 117 -7.74 3.68 -18.56
N TRP A 118 -8.31 2.67 -17.89
CA TRP A 118 -7.68 1.95 -16.78
C TRP A 118 -6.61 0.97 -17.30
N PRO A 119 -5.47 0.85 -16.60
CA PRO A 119 -4.35 0.09 -17.09
C PRO A 119 -4.65 -1.41 -17.07
N ASP A 120 -4.14 -2.11 -18.09
CA ASP A 120 -4.22 -3.58 -18.16
C ASP A 120 -3.26 -4.26 -17.17
N VAL A 121 -2.14 -3.59 -16.86
CA VAL A 121 -1.14 -4.01 -15.87
C VAL A 121 -1.19 -3.03 -14.71
N THR A 122 -1.35 -3.51 -13.49
CA THR A 122 -1.56 -2.65 -12.32
C THR A 122 -0.28 -2.27 -11.58
N LEU A 123 0.81 -3.02 -11.79
CA LEU A 123 2.13 -2.77 -11.24
C LEU A 123 3.12 -2.41 -12.34
N CYS A 124 3.90 -1.34 -12.17
CA CYS A 124 4.91 -0.90 -13.14
C CYS A 124 6.24 -0.58 -12.46
N GLU A 125 7.33 -0.70 -13.21
CA GLU A 125 8.64 -0.22 -12.75
C GLU A 125 8.68 1.31 -12.94
N PRO A 126 8.93 2.08 -11.88
CA PRO A 126 9.16 3.51 -12.02
C PRO A 126 10.46 3.78 -12.75
N ASP A 127 10.49 4.90 -13.48
CA ASP A 127 11.69 5.25 -14.24
C ASP A 127 12.87 5.63 -13.31
N ALA A 128 14.07 5.64 -13.87
CA ALA A 128 15.28 5.91 -13.08
C ALA A 128 15.28 7.29 -12.40
N ALA A 129 14.62 8.30 -12.98
CA ALA A 129 14.54 9.64 -12.40
C ALA A 129 13.52 9.69 -11.25
N GLU A 130 12.37 9.06 -11.42
CA GLU A 130 11.35 8.87 -10.38
C GLU A 130 11.95 8.10 -9.18
N ARG A 131 12.68 7.01 -9.45
CA ARG A 131 13.39 6.24 -8.42
C ARG A 131 14.43 7.08 -7.67
N ALA A 132 15.26 7.83 -8.39
CA ALA A 132 16.30 8.67 -7.79
C ALA A 132 15.71 9.81 -6.93
N GLU A 133 14.57 10.36 -7.32
CA GLU A 133 13.86 11.36 -6.51
C GLU A 133 13.24 10.75 -5.25
N ALA A 134 12.56 9.61 -5.36
CA ALA A 134 12.01 8.90 -4.20
C ALA A 134 13.12 8.47 -3.22
N ALA A 135 14.25 7.99 -3.73
CA ALA A 135 15.43 7.67 -2.95
C ALA A 135 15.95 8.87 -2.14
N ARG A 136 16.06 10.05 -2.77
CA ARG A 136 16.46 11.29 -2.09
C ARG A 136 15.49 11.71 -1.00
N ARG A 137 14.18 11.51 -1.18
CA ARG A 137 13.18 11.80 -0.14
C ARG A 137 13.35 10.90 1.07
N LEU A 138 13.54 9.60 0.85
CA LEU A 138 13.84 8.66 1.93
C LEU A 138 15.16 9.01 2.65
N ASP A 139 16.20 9.37 1.92
CA ASP A 139 17.49 9.80 2.51
C ASP A 139 17.33 11.04 3.42
N GLY A 140 16.31 11.87 3.17
CA GLY A 140 15.98 13.04 3.99
C GLY A 140 15.32 12.74 5.34
N LEU A 141 14.80 11.52 5.57
CA LEU A 141 14.05 11.14 6.77
C LEU A 141 14.93 10.86 8.01
N GLY A 142 16.25 10.83 7.83
CA GLY A 142 17.19 10.51 8.92
C GLY A 142 17.25 9.01 9.21
N VAL A 143 16.54 8.54 10.25
CA VAL A 143 16.58 7.12 10.65
C VAL A 143 15.48 6.34 9.95
N LEU A 144 15.87 5.51 8.99
CA LEU A 144 14.94 4.62 8.27
C LEU A 144 14.57 3.38 9.08
N THR A 145 13.29 3.03 9.05
CA THR A 145 12.81 1.71 9.48
C THR A 145 13.39 0.59 8.59
N PRO A 146 13.34 -0.68 9.02
CA PRO A 146 13.82 -1.79 8.18
C PRO A 146 13.16 -1.84 6.80
N ASP A 147 11.84 -1.66 6.72
CA ASP A 147 11.08 -1.69 5.46
C ASP A 147 11.44 -0.49 4.56
N GLN A 148 11.56 0.72 5.13
CA GLN A 148 12.00 1.90 4.38
C GLN A 148 13.43 1.77 3.86
N ARG A 149 14.33 1.16 4.65
CA ARG A 149 15.69 0.87 4.19
C ARG A 149 15.70 -0.12 3.05
N LEU A 150 14.86 -1.16 3.11
CA LEU A 150 14.74 -2.14 2.04
C LEU A 150 14.19 -1.51 0.76
N LEU A 151 13.14 -0.70 0.87
CA LEU A 151 12.59 0.08 -0.24
C LEU A 151 13.64 1.04 -0.82
N ARG A 152 14.41 1.71 0.03
CA ARG A 152 15.50 2.60 -0.39
C ARG A 152 16.53 1.89 -1.26
N VAL A 153 16.89 0.65 -0.93
CA VAL A 153 17.81 -0.16 -1.75
C VAL A 153 17.15 -0.65 -3.04
N LEU A 154 15.86 -0.98 -3.01
CA LEU A 154 15.10 -1.32 -4.23
C LEU A 154 15.14 -0.17 -5.25
N LEU A 155 15.00 1.08 -4.77
CA LEU A 155 15.05 2.27 -5.63
C LEU A 155 16.41 2.48 -6.30
N ASP A 156 17.51 2.04 -5.67
CA ASP A 156 18.85 2.03 -6.29
C ASP A 156 19.00 0.96 -7.37
N ASP A 157 18.07 0.01 -7.44
CA ASP A 157 18.10 -1.11 -8.40
C ASP A 157 19.38 -1.97 -8.26
N ASP A 158 19.88 -2.08 -7.02
CA ASP A 158 21.03 -2.91 -6.62
C ASP A 158 20.55 -4.21 -5.98
N GLN A 159 20.39 -5.25 -6.81
CA GLN A 159 19.94 -6.57 -6.35
C GLN A 159 20.84 -7.16 -5.23
N PRO A 160 22.19 -7.20 -5.34
CA PRO A 160 23.03 -7.71 -4.26
C PRO A 160 22.89 -6.97 -2.93
N ALA A 161 22.76 -5.64 -2.95
CA ALA A 161 22.51 -4.87 -1.73
C ALA A 161 21.12 -5.16 -1.16
N PHE A 162 20.13 -5.29 -2.04
CA PHE A 162 18.75 -5.59 -1.64
C PHE A 162 18.66 -6.95 -0.95
N GLU A 163 19.28 -7.98 -1.51
CA GLU A 163 19.28 -9.33 -0.91
C GLU A 163 19.93 -9.35 0.48
N ARG A 164 21.02 -8.58 0.68
CA ARG A 164 21.64 -8.43 2.01
C ARG A 164 20.70 -7.74 3.00
N ALA A 165 20.04 -6.66 2.58
CA ALA A 165 19.08 -5.95 3.42
C ALA A 165 17.86 -6.83 3.76
N LEU A 166 17.34 -7.56 2.77
CA LEU A 166 16.21 -8.47 2.92
C LEU A 166 16.53 -9.61 3.90
N ALA A 167 17.68 -10.26 3.75
CA ALA A 167 18.11 -11.32 4.66
C ALA A 167 18.28 -10.83 6.10
N GLY A 168 18.84 -9.63 6.27
CA GLY A 168 18.97 -8.96 7.57
C GLY A 168 17.60 -8.70 8.20
N ASN A 169 16.71 -8.00 7.49
CA ASN A 169 15.36 -7.68 7.97
C ASN A 169 14.57 -8.93 8.39
N LEU A 170 14.64 -10.01 7.61
CA LEU A 170 13.93 -11.26 7.93
C LEU A 170 14.52 -12.00 9.14
N THR A 171 15.83 -11.85 9.37
CA THR A 171 16.51 -12.41 10.55
C THR A 171 16.10 -11.62 11.78
N ASP A 172 16.20 -10.29 11.73
CA ASP A 172 15.81 -9.39 12.81
C ASP A 172 14.34 -9.55 13.19
N HIS A 173 13.44 -9.68 12.20
CA HIS A 173 12.01 -9.94 12.45
C HIS A 173 11.78 -11.27 13.18
N ARG A 174 12.52 -12.32 12.81
CA ARG A 174 12.42 -13.64 13.46
C ARG A 174 12.93 -13.58 14.90
N GLU A 175 14.05 -12.91 15.14
CA GLU A 175 14.66 -12.82 16.47
C GLU A 175 13.89 -11.88 17.41
N GLY A 176 13.25 -10.85 16.86
CA GLY A 176 12.39 -9.92 17.60
C GLY A 176 10.98 -10.43 17.89
N ALA A 177 10.54 -11.53 17.25
CA ALA A 177 9.20 -12.06 17.43
C ALA A 177 9.00 -12.60 18.86
N ARG A 178 8.04 -12.01 19.59
CA ARG A 178 7.69 -12.48 20.93
C ARG A 178 6.85 -13.76 20.88
N PRO A 179 6.96 -14.66 21.87
CA PRO A 179 6.17 -15.89 21.91
C PRO A 179 4.65 -15.66 21.94
N ASP A 180 4.20 -14.52 22.44
CA ASP A 180 2.80 -14.08 22.56
C ASP A 180 2.41 -13.04 21.50
N ALA A 181 3.22 -12.87 20.45
CA ALA A 181 2.93 -11.94 19.37
C ALA A 181 1.57 -12.25 18.75
N ALA A 182 0.77 -11.19 18.54
CA ALA A 182 -0.53 -11.34 17.91
C ALA A 182 -0.36 -12.01 16.53
N PRO A 183 -1.25 -12.95 16.13
CA PRO A 183 -1.08 -13.70 14.87
C PRO A 183 -0.85 -12.82 13.64
N ARG A 184 -1.42 -11.60 13.63
CA ARG A 184 -1.29 -10.61 12.57
C ARG A 184 0.11 -10.00 12.41
N THR A 185 0.97 -10.10 13.43
CA THR A 185 2.34 -9.55 13.40
C THR A 185 3.39 -10.63 13.12
N LEU A 186 2.97 -11.88 12.87
CA LEU A 186 3.87 -12.99 12.60
C LEU A 186 4.53 -12.87 11.22
N LEU A 187 3.83 -12.28 10.25
CA LEU A 187 4.35 -12.08 8.90
C LEU A 187 4.84 -10.63 8.73
N PRO A 188 6.08 -10.40 8.25
CA PRO A 188 6.58 -9.07 7.94
C PRO A 188 6.02 -8.63 6.58
N THR A 189 4.73 -8.27 6.53
CA THR A 189 4.01 -8.01 5.27
C THR A 189 4.62 -6.88 4.45
N GLY A 190 5.14 -5.82 5.08
CA GLY A 190 5.86 -4.73 4.41
C GLY A 190 7.10 -5.26 3.67
N THR A 191 8.00 -5.94 4.39
CA THR A 191 9.18 -6.60 3.81
C THR A 191 8.82 -7.55 2.66
N ILE A 192 7.77 -8.38 2.81
CA ILE A 192 7.36 -9.33 1.77
C ILE A 192 6.82 -8.58 0.54
N ALA A 193 6.05 -7.50 0.72
CA ALA A 193 5.54 -6.71 -0.39
C ALA A 193 6.66 -6.06 -1.21
N VAL A 194 7.69 -5.50 -0.55
CA VAL A 194 8.86 -4.94 -1.26
C VAL A 194 9.64 -6.04 -1.99
N ALA A 195 9.79 -7.22 -1.40
CA ALA A 195 10.41 -8.37 -2.07
C ALA A 195 9.59 -8.85 -3.28
N ALA A 196 8.26 -8.81 -3.19
CA ALA A 196 7.37 -9.12 -4.31
C ALA A 196 7.54 -8.11 -5.45
N LEU A 197 7.67 -6.80 -5.16
CA LEU A 197 7.97 -5.79 -6.19
C LEU A 197 9.31 -6.07 -6.88
N ALA A 198 10.36 -6.43 -6.14
CA ALA A 198 11.66 -6.79 -6.72
C ALA A 198 11.56 -7.95 -7.74
N VAL A 199 10.74 -8.96 -7.44
CA VAL A 199 10.54 -10.10 -8.35
C VAL A 199 9.61 -9.74 -9.51
N GLN A 200 8.45 -9.14 -9.20
CA GLN A 200 7.37 -8.93 -10.14
C GLN A 200 7.61 -7.79 -11.12
N VAL A 201 8.28 -6.74 -10.64
CA VAL A 201 8.43 -5.48 -11.36
C VAL A 201 9.86 -5.36 -11.91
N HIS A 202 10.87 -5.54 -11.05
CA HIS A 202 12.27 -5.49 -11.49
C HIS A 202 12.76 -6.80 -12.13
N GLY A 203 11.96 -7.88 -12.08
CA GLY A 203 12.29 -9.16 -12.70
C GLY A 203 13.44 -9.92 -12.00
N TRP A 204 13.76 -9.57 -10.76
CA TRP A 204 14.90 -10.16 -10.05
C TRP A 204 14.66 -11.61 -9.65
N GLN A 205 15.72 -12.40 -9.71
CA GLN A 205 15.76 -13.76 -9.16
C GLN A 205 16.43 -13.74 -7.79
N LEU A 206 15.63 -13.60 -6.73
CA LEU A 206 16.16 -13.48 -5.37
C LEU A 206 16.83 -14.78 -4.90
N GLY A 207 18.09 -14.69 -4.47
CA GLY A 207 18.85 -15.79 -3.86
C GLY A 207 18.53 -16.06 -2.39
N VAL A 208 17.69 -15.22 -1.76
CA VAL A 208 17.34 -15.33 -0.33
C VAL A 208 16.30 -16.41 -0.11
N THR A 209 16.65 -17.44 0.67
CA THR A 209 15.72 -18.51 1.07
C THR A 209 15.19 -18.26 2.47
N SER A 210 13.87 -18.07 2.61
CA SER A 210 13.22 -17.88 3.92
C SER A 210 11.81 -18.48 3.92
N ALA A 211 11.37 -19.02 5.05
CA ALA A 211 9.99 -19.49 5.23
C ALA A 211 8.94 -18.37 5.10
N TYR A 212 9.37 -17.11 5.27
CA TYR A 212 8.53 -15.93 5.06
C TYR A 212 8.39 -15.53 3.58
N LEU A 213 9.20 -16.10 2.68
CA LEU A 213 9.21 -15.77 1.25
C LEU A 213 8.88 -17.00 0.36
N PRO A 214 7.72 -17.64 0.54
CA PRO A 214 7.29 -18.68 -0.40
C PRO A 214 7.12 -18.07 -1.80
N GLN A 215 7.53 -18.80 -2.83
CA GLN A 215 7.47 -18.36 -4.23
C GLN A 215 6.06 -17.97 -4.68
N SER A 216 5.02 -18.53 -4.07
CA SER A 216 3.62 -18.17 -4.33
C SER A 216 3.27 -16.75 -3.90
N LEU A 217 3.92 -16.20 -2.87
CA LEU A 217 3.69 -14.81 -2.44
C LEU A 217 4.51 -13.82 -3.27
N LEU A 218 5.73 -14.23 -3.67
CA LEU A 218 6.57 -13.41 -4.55
C LEU A 218 5.99 -13.27 -5.96
N ASN A 219 5.26 -14.28 -6.44
CA ASN A 219 4.65 -14.30 -7.77
C ASN A 219 3.12 -14.22 -7.76
N ALA A 220 2.53 -13.74 -6.66
CA ALA A 220 1.07 -13.65 -6.49
C ALA A 220 0.37 -12.85 -7.61
#